data_AF-A0A256G9Z7-F1
#
_entry.id   AF-A0A256G9Z7-F1
#
_cell.length_a   1.000
_cell.length_b   1.000
_cell.length_c   1.000
_cell.angle_alpha   90.00
_cell.angle_beta   90.00
_cell.angle_gamma   90.00
#
_symmetry.space_group_name_H-M   'P 1'
#
loop_
_entity.id
_entity.type
_entity.pdbx_description
1 polymer ?
#
loop_
_entity_poly.entity_id
_entity_poly.type
_entity_poly.pdbx_seq_one_letter_code
_entity_poly.pdbx_strand_id
1 'polypeptide(L)'
;MRMTVCALGLMMGFTSSALALNSTENLQQALAQIPQTALSNPDAMQITFVDIKAWRGLDEAAPSADAMRRLALVQQIPALQPIGYGLDEWSSHAKIAFDDVAYFAAFGQAPGTVTYWGLKDQASVSQLLESLKSSDFAAGDPAIPGLLQNGEAGKMDLSKANAKDPWRGTMGTARFVLPLGQALVDTASADAIKQLAQPGPSVAESDVILTAIAGLNHAVAPDEGAIVQAAVISPILGAEGIDPEKLLAAAALDHDAARQQLEAMVKEQGRGLPPYLGGIIADAQIKAAPAVAIALAYPDCQTADKALEAIKSAWGEMKAAQNAQFSGESLAADKLCAAVVTLTAAKADNAGNSLLSEIMDRYMQRDLSLLRIGTSL
;
A
#
# COMPACT_ATOMS: atom_id res chain seq x y z
N MET A 1 -15.15 46.66 55.15
CA MET A 1 -14.99 46.40 53.70
C MET A 1 -13.87 45.40 53.50
N ARG A 2 -14.20 44.14 53.21
CA ARG A 2 -13.23 43.11 52.82
C ARG A 2 -13.67 42.59 51.45
N MET A 3 -12.90 42.92 50.41
CA MET A 3 -13.13 42.44 49.05
C MET A 3 -12.65 40.99 48.97
N THR A 4 -13.57 40.11 48.60
CA THR A 4 -13.29 38.69 48.32
C THR A 4 -13.01 38.60 46.82
N VAL A 5 -11.79 38.22 46.44
CA VAL A 5 -11.39 37.99 45.05
C VAL A 5 -11.56 36.51 44.76
N CYS A 6 -12.55 36.17 43.92
CA CYS A 6 -12.68 34.83 43.34
C CYS A 6 -11.72 34.70 42.15
N ALA A 7 -10.67 33.89 42.32
CA ALA A 7 -9.84 33.45 41.20
C ALA A 7 -10.56 32.30 40.47
N LEU A 8 -11.13 32.58 39.31
CA LEU A 8 -11.57 31.58 38.35
C LEU A 8 -10.33 31.00 37.65
N GLY A 9 -9.95 29.78 38.05
CA GLY A 9 -8.96 28.99 37.33
C GLY A 9 -9.53 28.51 36.00
N LEU A 10 -9.05 29.11 34.90
CA LEU A 10 -9.20 28.57 33.55
C LEU A 10 -8.38 27.28 33.46
N MET A 11 -9.06 26.14 33.65
CA MET A 11 -8.57 24.85 33.17
C MET A 11 -8.63 24.88 31.65
N MET A 12 -7.52 25.25 31.00
CA MET A 12 -7.30 24.89 29.60
C MET A 12 -7.14 23.37 29.54
N GLY A 13 -8.25 22.67 29.34
CA GLY A 13 -8.22 21.28 28.91
C GLY A 13 -7.52 21.25 27.56
N PHE A 14 -6.29 20.75 27.54
CA PHE A 14 -5.71 20.21 26.32
C PHE A 14 -6.54 18.98 25.96
N THR A 15 -7.66 19.18 25.27
CA THR A 15 -8.20 18.14 24.42
C THR A 15 -7.14 17.94 23.35
N SER A 16 -6.25 16.97 23.55
CA SER A 16 -5.54 16.35 22.45
C SER A 16 -6.61 15.77 21.55
N SER A 17 -7.09 16.57 20.60
CA SER A 17 -7.72 16.05 19.40
C SER A 17 -6.66 15.16 18.79
N ALA A 18 -6.75 13.86 19.05
CA ALA A 18 -6.07 12.86 18.26
C ALA A 18 -6.62 13.08 16.84
N LEU A 19 -5.93 13.89 16.05
CA LEU A 19 -6.15 13.98 14.63
C LEU A 19 -6.02 12.54 14.16
N ALA A 20 -7.15 11.95 13.76
CA ALA A 20 -7.14 10.69 13.06
C ALA A 20 -6.25 10.92 11.84
N LEU A 21 -5.04 10.36 11.86
CA LEU A 21 -4.15 10.36 10.69
C LEU A 21 -4.98 9.92 9.49
N ASN A 22 -4.93 10.73 8.44
CA ASN A 22 -5.63 10.45 7.21
C ASN A 22 -4.95 9.25 6.54
N SER A 23 -5.73 8.30 6.03
CA SER A 23 -5.20 7.08 5.37
C SER A 23 -4.22 7.38 4.22
N THR A 24 -4.38 8.50 3.52
CA THR A 24 -3.42 8.90 2.49
C THR A 24 -2.11 9.42 3.09
N GLU A 25 -2.14 10.03 4.27
CA GLU A 25 -0.93 10.39 5.02
C GLU A 25 -0.18 9.13 5.47
N ASN A 26 -0.88 8.10 5.95
CA ASN A 26 -0.26 6.81 6.29
C ASN A 26 0.38 6.14 5.07
N LEU A 27 -0.29 6.18 3.90
CA LEU A 27 0.30 5.70 2.65
C LEU A 27 1.56 6.50 2.29
N GLN A 28 1.52 7.83 2.35
CA GLN A 28 2.70 8.67 2.10
C GLN A 28 3.84 8.38 3.08
N GLN A 29 3.54 8.19 4.37
CA GLN A 29 4.51 7.82 5.38
C GLN A 29 5.15 6.45 5.09
N ALA A 30 4.36 5.47 4.66
CA ALA A 30 4.88 4.17 4.25
C ALA A 30 5.85 4.30 3.07
N LEU A 31 5.45 5.02 2.01
CA LEU A 31 6.27 5.22 0.81
C LEU A 31 7.55 6.03 1.09
N ALA A 32 7.55 6.90 2.11
CA ALA A 32 8.75 7.63 2.54
C ALA A 32 9.79 6.73 3.23
N GLN A 33 9.41 5.55 3.72
CA GLN A 33 10.33 4.59 4.34
C GLN A 33 10.81 3.50 3.37
N ILE A 34 10.13 3.34 2.23
CA ILE A 34 10.45 2.32 1.24
C ILE A 34 11.51 2.87 0.27
N PRO A 35 12.61 2.16 0.01
CA PRO A 35 13.63 2.62 -0.93
C PRO A 35 13.06 2.66 -2.36
N GLN A 36 13.44 3.68 -3.13
CA GLN A 36 12.96 3.87 -4.51
C GLN A 36 13.29 2.67 -5.42
N THR A 37 14.33 1.90 -5.10
CA THR A 37 14.70 0.66 -5.82
C THR A 37 13.58 -0.40 -5.81
N ALA A 38 12.61 -0.32 -4.89
CA ALA A 38 11.42 -1.17 -4.92
C ALA A 38 10.58 -0.99 -6.21
N LEU A 39 10.65 0.20 -6.86
CA LEU A 39 10.00 0.49 -8.14
C LEU A 39 10.70 -0.16 -9.35
N SER A 40 11.87 -0.78 -9.14
CA SER A 40 12.57 -1.55 -10.18
C SER A 40 12.21 -3.04 -10.16
N ASN A 41 11.44 -3.50 -9.18
CA ASN A 41 11.02 -4.90 -9.12
C ASN A 41 10.11 -5.22 -10.32
N PRO A 42 10.36 -6.32 -11.06
CA PRO A 42 9.59 -6.71 -12.25
C PRO A 42 8.22 -7.32 -11.91
N ASP A 43 7.56 -6.76 -10.90
CA ASP A 43 6.22 -7.11 -10.46
C ASP A 43 5.21 -6.08 -10.99
N ALA A 44 4.01 -6.55 -11.34
CA ALA A 44 2.90 -5.68 -11.73
C ALA A 44 2.40 -4.82 -10.55
N MET A 45 2.37 -5.40 -9.35
CA MET A 45 2.08 -4.72 -8.07
C MET A 45 3.37 -4.72 -7.25
N GLN A 46 4.06 -3.59 -7.24
CA GLN A 46 5.43 -3.49 -6.71
C GLN A 46 5.47 -3.29 -5.19
N ILE A 47 4.52 -2.51 -4.68
CA ILE A 47 4.38 -2.19 -3.27
C ILE A 47 2.91 -2.33 -2.91
N THR A 48 2.62 -2.91 -1.76
CA THR A 48 1.26 -3.08 -1.24
C THR A 48 1.16 -2.49 0.15
N PHE A 49 0.00 -1.97 0.50
CA PHE A 49 -0.25 -1.19 1.70
C PHE A 49 -1.65 -1.47 2.25
N VAL A 50 -1.81 -1.50 3.58
CA VAL A 50 -3.11 -1.50 4.25
C VAL A 50 -3.08 -0.52 5.42
N ASP A 51 -4.10 0.32 5.52
CA ASP A 51 -4.35 1.16 6.67
C ASP A 51 -5.17 0.36 7.69
N ILE A 52 -4.59 0.14 8.87
CA ILE A 52 -5.21 -0.72 9.88
C ILE A 52 -6.49 -0.10 10.42
N LYS A 53 -6.50 1.21 10.64
CA LYS A 53 -7.66 1.89 11.19
C LYS A 53 -8.81 1.91 10.18
N ALA A 54 -8.55 2.18 8.92
CA ALA A 54 -9.54 2.18 7.86
C ALA A 54 -10.14 0.77 7.67
N TRP A 55 -9.29 -0.27 7.68
CA TRP A 55 -9.76 -1.65 7.59
C TRP A 55 -10.59 -2.07 8.81
N ARG A 56 -10.12 -1.77 10.03
CA ARG A 56 -10.86 -2.06 11.27
C ARG A 56 -12.18 -1.29 11.34
N GLY A 57 -12.22 -0.09 10.77
CA GLY A 57 -13.42 0.75 10.69
C GLY A 57 -14.51 0.24 9.74
N LEU A 58 -14.25 -0.83 8.96
CA LEU A 58 -15.27 -1.44 8.11
C LEU A 58 -16.34 -2.21 8.90
N ASP A 59 -15.98 -2.72 10.10
CA ASP A 59 -16.87 -3.44 11.01
C ASP A 59 -16.57 -3.06 12.47
N GLU A 60 -17.53 -2.47 13.18
CA GLU A 60 -17.32 -1.92 14.53
C GLU A 60 -16.94 -2.96 15.61
N ALA A 61 -17.34 -4.23 15.45
CA ALA A 61 -17.14 -5.26 16.46
C ALA A 61 -15.84 -6.08 16.26
N ALA A 62 -15.68 -6.68 15.08
CA ALA A 62 -14.55 -7.51 14.70
C ALA A 62 -14.55 -7.67 13.17
N PRO A 63 -13.42 -7.99 12.52
CA PRO A 63 -13.40 -8.13 11.07
C PRO A 63 -14.33 -9.26 10.65
N SER A 64 -15.37 -8.94 9.87
CA SER A 64 -16.24 -9.96 9.27
C SER A 64 -15.49 -10.78 8.22
N ALA A 65 -16.08 -11.90 7.79
CA ALA A 65 -15.55 -12.67 6.67
C ALA A 65 -15.48 -11.84 5.37
N ASP A 66 -16.37 -10.86 5.19
CA ASP A 66 -16.35 -9.92 4.07
C ASP A 66 -15.20 -8.91 4.18
N ALA A 67 -14.97 -8.34 5.38
CA ALA A 67 -13.82 -7.46 5.64
C ALA A 67 -12.48 -8.19 5.46
N MET A 68 -12.40 -9.46 5.85
CA MET A 68 -11.23 -10.31 5.62
C MET A 68 -11.00 -10.58 4.12
N ARG A 69 -12.06 -10.94 3.38
CA ARG A 69 -11.99 -11.15 1.92
C ARG A 69 -11.61 -9.87 1.18
N ARG A 70 -11.97 -8.70 1.72
CA ARG A 70 -11.66 -7.41 1.12
C ARG A 70 -10.16 -7.20 0.96
N LEU A 71 -9.31 -7.72 1.86
CA LEU A 71 -7.83 -7.59 1.87
C LEU A 71 -7.08 -8.26 0.68
N ALA A 72 -7.71 -8.33 -0.50
CA ALA A 72 -7.20 -8.99 -1.69
C ALA A 72 -5.85 -8.43 -2.21
N LEU A 73 -5.54 -7.16 -1.97
CA LEU A 73 -4.26 -6.57 -2.41
C LEU A 73 -3.10 -6.87 -1.46
N VAL A 74 -3.37 -7.31 -0.23
CA VAL A 74 -2.35 -7.42 0.83
C VAL A 74 -2.20 -8.83 1.41
N GLN A 75 -2.81 -9.83 0.77
CA GLN A 75 -2.76 -11.23 1.24
C GLN A 75 -1.32 -11.79 1.29
N GLN A 76 -0.43 -11.26 0.46
CA GLN A 76 0.98 -11.64 0.42
C GLN A 76 1.82 -11.05 1.57
N ILE A 77 1.31 -10.11 2.37
CA ILE A 77 2.05 -9.55 3.50
C ILE A 77 2.14 -10.61 4.60
N PRO A 78 3.33 -11.17 4.91
CA PRO A 78 3.46 -12.28 5.84
C PRO A 78 2.95 -11.95 7.25
N ALA A 79 3.16 -10.72 7.70
CA ALA A 79 2.68 -10.23 9.00
C ALA A 79 1.16 -10.29 9.18
N LEU A 80 0.40 -10.25 8.08
CA LEU A 80 -1.06 -10.30 8.10
C LEU A 80 -1.62 -11.72 8.04
N GLN A 81 -0.82 -12.72 7.64
CA GLN A 81 -1.31 -14.10 7.52
C GLN A 81 -1.93 -14.66 8.82
N PRO A 82 -1.36 -14.41 10.02
CA PRO A 82 -1.90 -14.97 11.25
C PRO A 82 -3.23 -14.35 11.71
N ILE A 83 -3.69 -13.24 11.12
CA ILE A 83 -4.94 -12.59 11.56
C ILE A 83 -6.17 -13.51 11.38
N GLY A 84 -6.08 -14.51 10.49
CA GLY A 84 -7.12 -15.56 10.34
C GLY A 84 -7.33 -16.43 11.59
N TYR A 85 -6.41 -16.40 12.56
CA TYR A 85 -6.55 -17.05 13.87
C TYR A 85 -7.17 -16.13 14.94
N GLY A 86 -7.50 -14.89 14.59
CA GLY A 86 -8.05 -13.87 15.49
C GLY A 86 -7.03 -12.81 15.90
N LEU A 87 -7.50 -11.57 16.09
CA LEU A 87 -6.64 -10.42 16.41
C LEU A 87 -6.01 -10.51 17.80
N ASP A 88 -6.71 -11.08 18.80
CA ASP A 88 -6.16 -11.27 20.15
C ASP A 88 -4.98 -12.25 20.14
N GLU A 89 -5.13 -13.36 19.41
CA GLU A 89 -4.07 -14.36 19.23
C GLU A 89 -2.91 -13.74 18.47
N TRP A 90 -3.20 -13.00 17.38
CA TRP A 90 -2.20 -12.27 16.62
C TRP A 90 -1.40 -11.31 17.53
N SER A 91 -2.07 -10.49 18.35
CA SER A 91 -1.42 -9.50 19.22
C SER A 91 -0.54 -10.13 20.28
N SER A 92 -0.99 -11.26 20.85
CA SER A 92 -0.23 -12.03 21.83
C SER A 92 1.09 -12.56 21.24
N HIS A 93 1.09 -13.05 20.00
CA HIS A 93 2.31 -13.51 19.33
C HIS A 93 3.14 -12.36 18.78
N ALA A 94 2.50 -11.35 18.17
CA ALA A 94 3.15 -10.17 17.60
C ALA A 94 3.87 -9.31 18.65
N LYS A 95 3.47 -9.42 19.93
CA LYS A 95 3.96 -8.61 21.05
C LYS A 95 3.58 -7.13 20.96
N ILE A 96 2.51 -6.84 20.23
CA ILE A 96 1.92 -5.50 20.09
C ILE A 96 0.41 -5.63 19.88
N ALA A 97 -0.36 -4.67 20.41
CA ALA A 97 -1.79 -4.59 20.12
C ALA A 97 -1.98 -4.30 18.63
N PHE A 98 -2.96 -4.95 17.99
CA PHE A 98 -3.20 -4.76 16.56
C PHE A 98 -3.52 -3.30 16.23
N ASP A 99 -4.28 -2.63 17.10
CA ASP A 99 -4.66 -1.22 16.96
C ASP A 99 -3.50 -0.23 17.22
N ASP A 100 -2.34 -0.70 17.71
CA ASP A 100 -1.12 0.12 17.83
C ASP A 100 -0.27 0.11 16.54
N VAL A 101 -0.65 -0.72 15.57
CA VAL A 101 -0.12 -0.68 14.20
C VAL A 101 -0.99 0.27 13.38
N ALA A 102 -0.39 1.31 12.82
CA ALA A 102 -1.05 2.27 11.93
C ALA A 102 -1.26 1.69 10.53
N TYR A 103 -0.24 1.02 9.99
CA TYR A 103 -0.29 0.41 8.66
C TYR A 103 0.66 -0.78 8.53
N PHE A 104 0.38 -1.63 7.54
CA PHE A 104 1.39 -2.51 6.96
C PHE A 104 1.69 -2.08 5.54
N ALA A 105 2.96 -2.16 5.14
CA ALA A 105 3.34 -2.09 3.74
C ALA A 105 4.34 -3.20 3.41
N ALA A 106 4.38 -3.66 2.16
CA ALA A 106 5.35 -4.65 1.75
C ALA A 106 5.73 -4.52 0.29
N PHE A 107 6.95 -4.96 -0.03
CA PHE A 107 7.43 -5.11 -1.39
C PHE A 107 8.29 -6.37 -1.54
N GLY A 108 8.45 -6.83 -2.78
CA GLY A 108 9.20 -8.03 -3.12
C GLY A 108 8.43 -9.32 -2.87
N GLN A 109 8.93 -10.42 -3.43
CA GLN A 109 8.28 -11.73 -3.42
C GLN A 109 8.87 -12.66 -2.35
N ALA A 110 8.06 -13.60 -1.88
CA ALA A 110 8.53 -14.64 -0.98
C ALA A 110 9.68 -15.45 -1.63
N PRO A 111 10.71 -15.85 -0.86
CA PRO A 111 10.91 -15.62 0.57
C PRO A 111 11.56 -14.26 0.92
N GLY A 112 11.88 -13.43 -0.07
CA GLY A 112 12.58 -12.16 0.08
C GLY A 112 11.72 -10.94 0.41
N THR A 113 10.42 -11.11 0.67
CA THR A 113 9.50 -10.01 0.99
C THR A 113 10.02 -9.19 2.18
N VAL A 114 9.99 -7.87 2.00
CA VAL A 114 10.25 -6.87 3.03
C VAL A 114 8.91 -6.33 3.49
N THR A 115 8.68 -6.31 4.80
CA THR A 115 7.44 -5.83 5.41
C THR A 115 7.74 -4.68 6.37
N TYR A 116 6.95 -3.62 6.29
CA TYR A 116 7.00 -2.47 7.16
C TYR A 116 5.80 -2.50 8.07
N TRP A 117 6.07 -2.38 9.37
CA TRP A 117 5.11 -2.25 10.45
C TRP A 117 5.11 -0.78 10.86
N GLY A 118 4.24 0.03 10.25
CA GLY A 118 4.07 1.42 10.64
C GLY A 118 3.34 1.45 11.97
N LEU A 119 3.95 2.01 13.02
CA LEU A 119 3.36 2.06 14.35
C LEU A 119 2.78 3.44 14.63
N LYS A 120 1.82 3.51 15.54
CA LYS A 120 1.11 4.77 15.86
C LYS A 120 2.05 5.88 16.35
N ASP A 121 3.17 5.54 16.99
CA ASP A 121 4.14 6.47 17.55
C ASP A 121 5.51 5.81 17.85
N GLN A 122 6.50 6.64 18.18
CA GLN A 122 7.85 6.21 18.57
C GLN A 122 7.89 5.38 19.88
N ALA A 123 6.94 5.59 20.79
CA ALA A 123 6.88 4.84 22.03
C ALA A 123 6.52 3.37 21.75
N SER A 124 5.60 3.15 20.82
CA SER A 124 5.18 1.84 20.35
C SER A 124 6.33 1.09 19.66
N VAL A 125 7.17 1.80 18.89
CA VAL A 125 8.41 1.23 18.30
C VAL A 125 9.33 0.73 19.40
N SER A 126 9.61 1.58 20.39
CA SER A 126 10.51 1.25 21.50
C SER A 126 9.99 0.07 22.32
N GLN A 127 8.70 0.07 22.65
CA GLN A 127 8.05 -1.00 23.41
C GLN A 127 8.03 -2.33 22.65
N LEU A 128 7.75 -2.32 21.34
CA LEU A 128 7.79 -3.53 20.53
C LEU A 128 9.21 -4.09 20.45
N LEU A 129 10.23 -3.26 20.22
CA LEU A 129 11.63 -3.71 20.22
C LEU A 129 12.04 -4.34 21.57
N GLU A 130 11.64 -3.75 22.69
CA GLU A 130 11.88 -4.33 24.02
C GLU A 130 11.18 -5.67 24.20
N SER A 131 9.93 -5.77 23.75
CA SER A 131 9.15 -7.00 23.83
C SER A 131 9.75 -8.11 22.96
N LEU A 132 10.24 -7.79 21.75
CA LEU A 132 10.96 -8.72 20.89
C LEU A 132 12.26 -9.21 21.55
N LYS A 133 13.06 -8.29 22.13
CA LYS A 133 14.30 -8.64 22.87
C LYS A 133 14.03 -9.54 24.09
N SER A 134 12.88 -9.37 24.73
CA SER A 134 12.46 -10.22 25.86
C SER A 134 11.97 -11.61 25.41
N SER A 135 11.75 -11.78 24.11
CA SER A 135 11.38 -13.05 23.47
C SER A 135 12.65 -13.75 22.96
N ASP A 136 12.63 -14.19 21.70
CA ASP A 136 13.63 -15.00 21.02
C ASP A 136 14.47 -14.20 20.02
N PHE A 137 14.36 -12.86 20.03
CA PHE A 137 15.21 -11.99 19.24
C PHE A 137 16.47 -11.56 20.02
N ALA A 138 17.62 -11.64 19.37
CA ALA A 138 18.89 -11.15 19.86
C ALA A 138 19.40 -10.01 18.97
N ALA A 139 20.41 -9.27 19.47
CA ALA A 139 21.12 -8.30 18.65
C ALA A 139 21.74 -9.00 17.41
N GLY A 140 21.55 -8.40 16.24
CA GLY A 140 22.10 -8.86 14.98
C GLY A 140 23.50 -8.34 14.69
N ASP A 141 23.78 -8.06 13.42
CA ASP A 141 25.05 -7.47 12.96
C ASP A 141 25.36 -6.16 13.70
N PRO A 142 26.48 -6.07 14.44
CA PRO A 142 26.83 -4.86 15.18
C PRO A 142 27.14 -3.65 14.29
N ALA A 143 27.35 -3.84 12.98
CA ALA A 143 27.49 -2.76 12.02
C ALA A 143 26.15 -2.07 11.69
N ILE A 144 25.01 -2.65 12.07
CA ILE A 144 23.68 -2.11 11.85
C ILE A 144 23.03 -1.81 13.21
N PRO A 145 23.06 -0.55 13.67
CA PRO A 145 22.48 -0.17 14.96
C PRO A 145 21.00 -0.54 15.06
N GLY A 146 20.63 -1.21 16.15
CA GLY A 146 19.23 -1.57 16.43
C GLY A 146 18.72 -2.82 15.72
N LEU A 147 19.52 -3.47 14.87
CA LEU A 147 19.14 -4.72 14.21
C LEU A 147 18.91 -5.83 15.24
N LEU A 148 17.74 -6.46 15.15
CA LEU A 148 17.38 -7.67 15.88
C LEU A 148 17.22 -8.84 14.91
N GLN A 149 17.52 -10.05 15.36
CA GLN A 149 17.29 -11.28 14.61
C GLN A 149 16.90 -12.43 15.54
N ASN A 150 16.05 -13.35 15.07
CA ASN A 150 15.60 -14.50 15.86
C ASN A 150 16.13 -15.85 15.33
N GLY A 151 17.18 -15.82 14.50
CA GLY A 151 17.82 -16.98 13.90
C GLY A 151 18.87 -16.60 12.87
N GLU A 152 19.40 -17.59 12.17
CA GLU A 152 20.35 -17.36 11.07
C GLU A 152 19.64 -17.21 9.72
N ALA A 153 20.20 -16.38 8.83
CA ALA A 153 19.66 -16.14 7.50
C ALA A 153 19.50 -17.43 6.70
N GLY A 154 18.36 -17.59 6.02
CA GLY A 154 18.09 -18.75 5.17
C GLY A 154 17.87 -20.07 5.91
N LYS A 155 17.90 -20.10 7.26
CA LYS A 155 17.58 -21.29 8.04
C LYS A 155 16.10 -21.32 8.45
N MET A 156 15.48 -22.49 8.28
CA MET A 156 14.17 -22.82 8.83
C MET A 156 14.36 -23.56 10.15
N ASP A 157 13.58 -23.20 11.17
CA ASP A 157 13.50 -23.94 12.43
C ASP A 157 12.08 -24.48 12.62
N LEU A 158 11.83 -25.70 12.17
CA LEU A 158 10.52 -26.34 12.27
C LEU A 158 10.08 -26.57 13.74
N SER A 159 10.99 -26.55 14.71
CA SER A 159 10.63 -26.61 16.13
C SER A 159 10.04 -25.30 16.64
N LYS A 160 10.29 -24.20 15.92
CA LYS A 160 9.77 -22.85 16.17
C LYS A 160 8.67 -22.44 15.19
N ALA A 161 8.31 -23.32 14.24
CA ALA A 161 7.21 -23.08 13.33
C ALA A 161 5.90 -22.83 14.08
N ASN A 162 5.26 -21.71 13.79
CA ASN A 162 4.00 -21.33 14.38
C ASN A 162 3.21 -20.45 13.40
N ALA A 163 2.16 -21.01 12.82
CA ALA A 163 1.30 -20.31 11.85
C ALA A 163 0.57 -19.08 12.46
N LYS A 164 0.51 -19.00 13.79
CA LYS A 164 -0.13 -17.91 14.53
C LYS A 164 0.84 -16.78 14.87
N ASP A 165 2.14 -16.99 14.67
CA ASP A 165 3.19 -16.03 15.03
C ASP A 165 3.71 -15.32 13.77
N PRO A 166 3.49 -14.00 13.62
CA PRO A 166 3.95 -13.25 12.45
C PRO A 166 5.49 -13.19 12.35
N TRP A 167 6.23 -13.48 13.42
CA TRP A 167 7.69 -13.48 13.46
C TRP A 167 8.34 -14.82 13.12
N ARG A 168 7.55 -15.90 13.07
CA ARG A 168 8.03 -17.27 12.79
C ARG A 168 7.36 -17.89 11.57
N GLY A 169 6.08 -17.62 11.38
CA GLY A 169 5.28 -18.20 10.31
C GLY A 169 5.23 -19.74 10.37
N THR A 170 4.67 -20.33 9.32
CA THR A 170 4.46 -21.80 9.24
C THR A 170 5.75 -22.61 9.20
N MET A 171 6.89 -22.00 8.87
CA MET A 171 8.18 -22.67 8.68
C MET A 171 9.23 -22.32 9.73
N GLY A 172 8.89 -21.46 10.70
CA GLY A 172 9.86 -21.00 11.70
C GLY A 172 11.05 -20.29 11.06
N THR A 173 10.81 -19.58 9.96
CA THR A 173 11.86 -18.88 9.20
C THR A 173 12.42 -17.75 10.05
N ALA A 174 13.75 -17.64 10.09
CA ALA A 174 14.39 -16.52 10.79
C ALA A 174 13.98 -15.17 10.20
N ARG A 175 13.77 -14.18 11.07
CA ARG A 175 13.44 -12.79 10.73
C ARG A 175 14.51 -11.86 11.27
N PHE A 176 14.77 -10.83 10.47
CA PHE A 176 15.62 -9.68 10.77
C PHE A 176 14.71 -8.47 10.90
N VAL A 177 14.83 -7.72 11.98
CA VAL A 177 13.97 -6.58 12.31
C VAL A 177 14.84 -5.36 12.57
N LEU A 178 14.54 -4.25 11.89
CA LEU A 178 15.27 -2.99 12.03
C LEU A 178 14.28 -1.84 12.26
N PRO A 179 14.47 -0.98 13.26
CA PRO A 179 13.70 0.25 13.37
C PRO A 179 14.11 1.28 12.31
N LEU A 180 13.13 1.83 11.60
CA LEU A 180 13.26 2.93 10.65
C LEU A 180 12.18 3.98 10.91
N GLY A 181 12.57 5.09 11.55
CA GLY A 181 11.61 6.14 11.92
C GLY A 181 10.50 5.58 12.83
N GLN A 182 9.24 5.79 12.46
CA GLN A 182 8.06 5.29 13.19
C GLN A 182 7.64 3.87 12.76
N ALA A 183 8.49 3.16 12.01
CA ALA A 183 8.22 1.81 11.55
C ALA A 183 9.28 0.81 12.03
N LEU A 184 8.89 -0.47 12.09
CA LEU A 184 9.83 -1.59 12.06
C LEU A 184 9.79 -2.21 10.67
N VAL A 185 10.96 -2.39 10.05
CA VAL A 185 11.07 -3.17 8.82
C VAL A 185 11.53 -4.58 9.18
N ASP A 186 10.89 -5.59 8.59
CA ASP A 186 11.24 -6.98 8.79
C ASP A 186 11.33 -7.78 7.48
N THR A 187 12.28 -8.71 7.45
CA THR A 187 12.56 -9.58 6.28
C THR A 187 13.25 -10.87 6.72
N ALA A 188 13.21 -11.90 5.87
CA ALA A 188 14.01 -13.12 6.06
C ALA A 188 15.41 -13.00 5.42
N SER A 189 15.68 -11.92 4.69
CA SER A 189 16.94 -11.71 3.96
C SER A 189 17.90 -10.79 4.73
N ALA A 190 19.04 -11.35 5.16
CA ALA A 190 20.10 -10.57 5.79
C ALA A 190 20.75 -9.54 4.85
N ASP A 191 20.73 -9.77 3.54
CA ASP A 191 21.27 -8.81 2.57
C ASP A 191 20.29 -7.68 2.31
N ALA A 192 18.98 -7.97 2.27
CA ALA A 192 17.96 -6.94 2.14
C ALA A 192 17.99 -5.98 3.34
N ILE A 193 18.09 -6.50 4.58
CA ILE A 193 18.13 -5.63 5.77
C ILE A 193 19.39 -4.75 5.81
N LYS A 194 20.53 -5.24 5.29
CA LYS A 194 21.75 -4.44 5.13
C LYS A 194 21.58 -3.29 4.14
N GLN A 195 20.91 -3.55 3.02
CA GLN A 195 20.61 -2.52 2.02
C GLN A 195 19.64 -1.49 2.58
N LEU A 196 18.59 -1.93 3.29
CA LEU A 196 17.59 -1.06 3.92
C LEU A 196 18.15 -0.18 5.04
N ALA A 197 19.25 -0.59 5.68
CA ALA A 197 19.95 0.21 6.67
C ALA A 197 20.74 1.39 6.06
N GLN A 198 20.97 1.40 4.74
CA GLN A 198 21.67 2.48 4.06
C GLN A 198 20.70 3.60 3.67
N PRO A 199 21.11 4.88 3.77
CA PRO A 199 20.30 5.97 3.25
C PRO A 199 20.22 5.88 1.72
N GLY A 200 19.05 6.19 1.18
CA GLY A 200 18.80 6.26 -0.24
C GLY A 200 17.52 7.03 -0.52
N PRO A 201 17.25 7.36 -1.80
CA PRO A 201 16.00 8.00 -2.16
C PRO A 201 14.83 7.06 -1.83
N SER A 202 13.75 7.65 -1.31
CA SER A 202 12.52 6.94 -0.99
C SER A 202 11.57 6.89 -2.19
N VAL A 203 10.59 5.98 -2.15
CA VAL A 203 9.52 5.92 -3.16
C VAL A 203 8.71 7.22 -3.17
N ALA A 204 8.57 7.89 -2.02
CA ALA A 204 7.90 9.18 -1.91
C ALA A 204 8.62 10.32 -2.66
N GLU A 205 9.87 10.14 -3.08
CA GLU A 205 10.62 11.13 -3.88
C GLU A 205 10.46 10.93 -5.40
N SER A 206 9.76 9.88 -5.84
CA SER A 206 9.50 9.65 -7.26
C SER A 206 8.42 10.60 -7.80
N ASP A 207 8.75 11.39 -8.83
CA ASP A 207 7.79 12.28 -9.52
C ASP A 207 6.53 11.51 -9.99
N VAL A 208 6.70 10.26 -10.46
CA VAL A 208 5.61 9.36 -10.89
C VAL A 208 4.68 9.02 -9.73
N ILE A 209 5.24 8.66 -8.57
CA ILE A 209 4.45 8.28 -7.40
C ILE A 209 3.81 9.49 -6.73
N LEU A 210 4.53 10.62 -6.64
CA LEU A 210 3.97 11.89 -6.17
C LEU A 210 2.75 12.32 -7.00
N THR A 211 2.82 12.14 -8.32
CA THR A 211 1.71 12.40 -9.24
C THR A 211 0.51 11.50 -8.95
N ALA A 212 0.74 10.19 -8.76
CA ALA A 212 -0.34 9.26 -8.42
C ALA A 212 -0.96 9.55 -7.04
N ILE A 213 -0.14 9.92 -6.04
CA ILE A 213 -0.61 10.31 -4.71
C ILE A 213 -1.43 11.61 -4.76
N ALA A 214 -1.02 12.60 -5.56
CA ALA A 214 -1.81 13.82 -5.77
C ALA A 214 -3.20 13.49 -6.34
N GLY A 215 -3.25 12.56 -7.30
CA GLY A 215 -4.51 12.05 -7.85
C GLY A 215 -5.37 11.32 -6.81
N LEU A 216 -4.78 10.47 -5.97
CA LEU A 216 -5.51 9.79 -4.91
C LEU A 216 -6.05 10.73 -3.83
N ASN A 217 -5.27 11.74 -3.42
CA ASN A 217 -5.72 12.77 -2.50
C ASN A 217 -6.94 13.53 -3.03
N HIS A 218 -7.01 13.71 -4.35
CA HIS A 218 -8.17 14.30 -5.00
C HIS A 218 -9.39 13.35 -4.99
N ALA A 219 -9.19 12.09 -5.35
CA ALA A 219 -10.26 11.08 -5.43
C ALA A 219 -10.84 10.67 -4.07
N VAL A 220 -10.00 10.58 -3.05
CA VAL A 220 -10.34 10.14 -1.69
C VAL A 220 -10.08 11.31 -0.75
N ALA A 221 -10.97 12.30 -0.81
CA ALA A 221 -10.86 13.48 0.04
C ALA A 221 -10.86 13.07 1.52
N PRO A 222 -9.97 13.61 2.36
CA PRO A 222 -9.74 13.12 3.74
C PRO A 222 -11.00 13.16 4.63
N ASP A 223 -11.87 14.15 4.39
CA ASP A 223 -13.11 14.33 5.15
C ASP A 223 -14.28 13.49 4.59
N GLU A 224 -14.13 12.91 3.41
CA GLU A 224 -15.18 12.18 2.70
C GLU A 224 -14.86 10.70 2.50
N GLY A 225 -13.64 10.25 2.74
CA GLY A 225 -13.27 8.84 2.58
C GLY A 225 -11.93 8.45 3.18
N ALA A 226 -11.65 7.16 3.11
CA ALA A 226 -10.40 6.56 3.55
C ALA A 226 -9.95 5.45 2.60
N ILE A 227 -8.64 5.33 2.39
CA ILE A 227 -7.98 4.20 1.73
C ILE A 227 -7.89 3.07 2.75
N VAL A 228 -8.47 1.92 2.41
CA VAL A 228 -8.35 0.69 3.20
C VAL A 228 -7.03 0.00 2.89
N GLN A 229 -6.71 -0.12 1.60
CA GLN A 229 -5.48 -0.74 1.10
C GLN A 229 -5.16 -0.18 -0.28
N ALA A 230 -3.89 -0.27 -0.66
CA ALA A 230 -3.43 0.20 -1.95
C ALA A 230 -2.30 -0.66 -2.50
N ALA A 231 -2.13 -0.63 -3.82
CA ALA A 231 -0.98 -1.20 -4.51
C ALA A 231 -0.38 -0.14 -5.43
N VAL A 232 0.93 0.09 -5.29
CA VAL A 232 1.73 0.79 -6.30
C VAL A 232 1.92 -0.17 -7.46
N ILE A 233 1.50 0.25 -8.65
CA ILE A 233 1.50 -0.56 -9.85
C ILE A 233 2.49 -0.04 -10.88
N SER A 234 3.07 -0.97 -11.62
CA SER A 234 3.96 -0.68 -12.73
C SER A 234 3.24 -0.83 -14.08
N PRO A 235 3.85 -0.34 -15.18
CA PRO A 235 3.32 -0.54 -16.53
C PRO A 235 3.20 -2.02 -16.92
N ILE A 236 3.93 -2.92 -16.24
CA ILE A 236 3.84 -4.38 -16.44
C ILE A 236 2.40 -4.87 -16.25
N LEU A 237 1.64 -4.26 -15.33
CA LEU A 237 0.25 -4.65 -15.07
C LEU A 237 -0.63 -4.60 -16.32
N GLY A 238 -0.39 -3.62 -17.19
CA GLY A 238 -1.16 -3.41 -18.42
C GLY A 238 -0.48 -3.89 -19.70
N ALA A 239 0.84 -4.12 -19.67
CA ALA A 239 1.63 -4.42 -20.86
C ALA A 239 1.79 -5.94 -21.08
N GLU A 240 0.88 -6.52 -21.87
CA GLU A 240 0.98 -7.93 -22.25
C GLU A 240 2.05 -8.16 -23.33
N GLY A 241 2.80 -9.25 -23.21
CA GLY A 241 3.78 -9.70 -24.22
C GLY A 241 5.05 -8.85 -24.33
N ILE A 242 5.24 -7.85 -23.47
CA ILE A 242 6.46 -7.03 -23.39
C ILE A 242 7.34 -7.56 -22.25
N ASP A 243 8.65 -7.58 -22.48
CA ASP A 243 9.64 -7.92 -21.46
C ASP A 243 9.56 -6.96 -20.26
N PRO A 244 9.27 -7.45 -19.04
CA PRO A 244 9.07 -6.61 -17.86
C PRO A 244 10.27 -5.73 -17.50
N GLU A 245 11.49 -6.27 -17.61
CA GLU A 245 12.71 -5.53 -17.26
C GLU A 245 12.95 -4.38 -18.22
N LYS A 246 12.79 -4.62 -19.54
CA LYS A 246 12.91 -3.57 -20.55
C LYS A 246 11.84 -2.50 -20.38
N LEU A 247 10.62 -2.90 -20.05
CA LEU A 247 9.51 -1.96 -19.84
C LEU A 247 9.77 -1.05 -18.64
N LEU A 248 10.21 -1.61 -17.50
CA LEU A 248 10.56 -0.81 -16.33
C LEU A 248 11.76 0.09 -16.59
N ALA A 249 12.78 -0.42 -17.28
CA ALA A 249 13.94 0.39 -17.66
C ALA A 249 13.53 1.58 -18.55
N ALA A 250 12.57 1.40 -19.46
CA ALA A 250 12.02 2.47 -20.27
C ALA A 250 11.21 3.47 -19.44
N ALA A 251 10.37 2.99 -18.52
CA ALA A 251 9.55 3.83 -17.64
C ALA A 251 10.38 4.66 -16.64
N ALA A 252 11.59 4.20 -16.31
CA ALA A 252 12.53 4.88 -15.41
C ALA A 252 13.37 5.98 -16.09
N LEU A 253 13.24 6.18 -17.41
CA LEU A 253 13.90 7.28 -18.12
C LEU A 253 13.27 8.63 -17.73
N ASP A 254 13.90 9.73 -18.16
CA ASP A 254 13.26 11.05 -18.08
C ASP A 254 11.93 11.07 -18.84
N HIS A 255 11.02 11.98 -18.47
CA HIS A 255 9.61 11.90 -18.87
C HIS A 255 9.40 11.86 -20.39
N ASP A 256 10.20 12.62 -21.15
CA ASP A 256 10.10 12.65 -22.61
C ASP A 256 10.68 11.37 -23.24
N ALA A 257 11.84 10.90 -22.77
CA ALA A 257 12.43 9.66 -23.25
C ALA A 257 11.59 8.43 -22.88
N ALA A 258 11.03 8.39 -21.66
CA ALA A 258 10.12 7.35 -21.20
C ALA A 258 8.89 7.29 -22.10
N ARG A 259 8.25 8.43 -22.36
CA ARG A 259 7.12 8.51 -23.30
C ARG A 259 7.47 7.92 -24.66
N GLN A 260 8.53 8.40 -25.29
CA GLN A 260 8.93 7.97 -26.64
C GLN A 260 9.25 6.47 -26.69
N GLN A 261 9.98 5.96 -25.70
CA GLN A 261 10.38 4.57 -25.66
C GLN A 261 9.18 3.64 -25.37
N LEU A 262 8.31 4.01 -24.42
CA LEU A 262 7.11 3.25 -24.11
C LEU A 262 6.13 3.26 -25.30
N GLU A 263 5.90 4.41 -25.93
CA GLU A 263 5.09 4.51 -27.15
C GLU A 263 5.64 3.63 -28.27
N ALA A 264 6.96 3.59 -28.46
CA ALA A 264 7.60 2.73 -29.45
C ALA A 264 7.40 1.23 -29.13
N MET A 265 7.47 0.85 -27.85
CA MET A 265 7.25 -0.53 -27.39
C MET A 265 5.81 -1.00 -27.62
N VAL A 266 4.83 -0.09 -27.57
CA VAL A 266 3.40 -0.44 -27.70
C VAL A 266 2.79 -0.05 -29.05
N LYS A 267 3.57 0.55 -29.94
CA LYS A 267 3.09 1.08 -31.23
C LYS A 267 2.40 0.03 -32.10
N GLU A 268 2.87 -1.21 -32.02
CA GLU A 268 2.31 -2.34 -32.77
C GLU A 268 1.07 -2.95 -32.10
N GLN A 269 0.76 -2.55 -30.87
CA GLN A 269 -0.27 -3.18 -30.06
C GLN A 269 -1.67 -2.60 -30.32
N GLY A 270 -1.85 -1.39 -30.88
CA GLY A 270 -3.19 -0.92 -31.28
C GLY A 270 -4.02 -0.29 -30.15
N ARG A 271 -5.35 -0.54 -30.11
CA ARG A 271 -6.30 0.18 -29.20
C ARG A 271 -6.15 -0.29 -27.75
N GLY A 272 -5.90 0.63 -26.82
CA GLY A 272 -5.80 0.40 -25.37
C GLY A 272 -5.49 1.72 -24.67
N LEU A 273 -5.12 1.67 -23.39
CA LEU A 273 -4.61 2.86 -22.71
C LEU A 273 -3.26 3.26 -23.34
N PRO A 274 -2.95 4.58 -23.41
CA PRO A 274 -1.57 5.00 -23.58
C PRO A 274 -0.72 4.46 -22.41
N PRO A 275 0.58 4.19 -22.62
CA PRO A 275 1.47 3.72 -21.55
C PRO A 275 1.53 4.73 -20.40
N TYR A 276 1.11 4.30 -19.21
CA TYR A 276 1.37 5.05 -17.98
C TYR A 276 2.80 4.77 -17.50
N LEU A 277 3.37 5.69 -16.72
CA LEU A 277 4.72 5.56 -16.15
C LEU A 277 4.72 4.70 -14.87
N GLY A 278 3.57 4.68 -14.20
CA GLY A 278 3.28 3.97 -12.96
C GLY A 278 1.94 4.45 -12.42
N GLY A 279 1.51 3.92 -11.29
CA GLY A 279 0.26 4.36 -10.69
C GLY A 279 -0.03 3.73 -9.34
N ILE A 280 -1.21 4.01 -8.81
CA ILE A 280 -1.71 3.39 -7.60
C ILE A 280 -3.16 2.94 -7.81
N ILE A 281 -3.47 1.71 -7.42
CA ILE A 281 -4.84 1.21 -7.26
C ILE A 281 -5.13 1.18 -5.77
N ALA A 282 -6.19 1.85 -5.33
CA ALA A 282 -6.60 1.93 -3.94
C ALA A 282 -8.03 1.40 -3.78
N ASP A 283 -8.21 0.49 -2.84
CA ASP A 283 -9.51 0.17 -2.27
C ASP A 283 -9.84 1.23 -1.22
N ALA A 284 -11.00 1.86 -1.37
CA ALA A 284 -11.40 2.97 -0.53
C ALA A 284 -12.83 2.80 -0.02
N GLN A 285 -13.13 3.49 1.08
CA GLN A 285 -14.49 3.74 1.54
C GLN A 285 -14.75 5.24 1.34
N ILE A 286 -15.65 5.61 0.42
CA ILE A 286 -15.99 7.00 0.11
C ILE A 286 -17.47 7.23 0.42
N LYS A 287 -17.78 8.19 1.31
CA LYS A 287 -19.15 8.50 1.76
C LYS A 287 -19.93 7.25 2.20
N ALA A 288 -19.24 6.37 2.93
CA ALA A 288 -19.74 5.07 3.38
C ALA A 288 -20.09 4.05 2.27
N ALA A 289 -19.69 4.28 1.01
CA ALA A 289 -19.76 3.29 -0.06
C ALA A 289 -18.37 2.71 -0.39
N PRO A 290 -18.26 1.39 -0.65
CA PRO A 290 -17.05 0.79 -1.20
C PRO A 290 -16.71 1.42 -2.56
N ALA A 291 -15.44 1.74 -2.75
CA ALA A 291 -14.95 2.34 -3.97
C ALA A 291 -13.57 1.79 -4.35
N VAL A 292 -13.22 1.93 -5.63
CA VAL A 292 -11.87 1.72 -6.13
C VAL A 292 -11.40 3.02 -6.77
N ALA A 293 -10.32 3.59 -6.26
CA ALA A 293 -9.65 4.75 -6.83
C ALA A 293 -8.39 4.28 -7.58
N ILE A 294 -8.20 4.76 -8.80
CA ILE A 294 -7.06 4.45 -9.65
C ILE A 294 -6.44 5.78 -10.06
N ALA A 295 -5.15 5.96 -9.79
CA ALA A 295 -4.39 7.12 -10.22
C ALA A 295 -3.19 6.67 -11.05
N LEU A 296 -3.18 7.00 -12.34
CA LEU A 296 -2.11 6.66 -13.29
C LEU A 296 -1.33 7.92 -13.67
N ALA A 297 0.00 7.86 -13.58
CA ALA A 297 0.85 8.99 -13.94
C ALA A 297 1.22 8.96 -15.43
N TYR A 298 1.05 10.11 -16.08
CA TYR A 298 1.33 10.34 -17.49
C TYR A 298 2.26 11.55 -17.69
N PRO A 299 3.03 11.59 -18.80
CA PRO A 299 3.87 12.73 -19.15
C PRO A 299 3.13 14.06 -19.27
N ASP A 300 1.86 14.03 -19.68
CA ASP A 300 1.03 15.22 -19.90
C ASP A 300 -0.47 14.92 -19.76
N CYS A 301 -1.27 15.98 -19.56
CA CYS A 301 -2.71 15.82 -19.36
C CYS A 301 -3.47 15.42 -20.62
N GLN A 302 -2.94 15.72 -21.81
CA GLN A 302 -3.57 15.26 -23.04
C GLN A 302 -3.55 13.73 -23.15
N THR A 303 -2.46 13.12 -22.70
CA THR A 303 -2.30 11.66 -22.64
C THR A 303 -3.14 11.08 -21.50
N ALA A 304 -3.19 11.74 -20.34
CA ALA A 304 -4.08 11.36 -19.24
C ALA A 304 -5.56 11.37 -19.68
N ASP A 305 -6.02 12.39 -20.40
CA ASP A 305 -7.40 12.49 -20.91
C ASP A 305 -7.74 11.34 -21.86
N LYS A 306 -6.81 10.97 -22.75
CA LYS A 306 -6.99 9.80 -23.63
C LYS A 306 -7.11 8.50 -22.83
N ALA A 307 -6.33 8.37 -21.75
CA ALA A 307 -6.43 7.22 -20.86
C ALA A 307 -7.79 7.16 -20.17
N LEU A 308 -8.32 8.28 -19.67
CA LEU A 308 -9.64 8.34 -19.02
C LEU A 308 -10.75 7.87 -19.95
N GLU A 309 -10.76 8.31 -21.20
CA GLU A 309 -11.75 7.86 -22.19
C GLU A 309 -11.62 6.36 -22.48
N ALA A 310 -10.40 5.83 -22.56
CA ALA A 310 -10.17 4.39 -22.73
C ALA A 310 -10.62 3.58 -21.51
N ILE A 311 -10.30 4.03 -20.29
CA ILE A 311 -10.72 3.39 -19.03
C ILE A 311 -12.23 3.41 -18.92
N LYS A 312 -12.89 4.53 -19.23
CA LYS A 312 -14.34 4.66 -19.22
C LYS A 312 -15.02 3.70 -20.19
N SER A 313 -14.46 3.57 -21.41
CA SER A 313 -14.95 2.61 -22.40
C SER A 313 -14.78 1.18 -21.91
N ALA A 314 -13.60 0.80 -21.41
CA ALA A 314 -13.32 -0.54 -20.89
C ALA A 314 -14.20 -0.88 -19.67
N TRP A 315 -14.39 0.08 -18.77
CA TRP A 315 -15.28 -0.06 -17.62
C TRP A 315 -16.72 -0.36 -18.07
N GLY A 316 -17.23 0.36 -19.08
CA GLY A 316 -18.59 0.17 -19.59
C GLY A 316 -18.90 -1.24 -20.11
N GLU A 317 -17.87 -2.02 -20.47
CA GLU A 317 -18.00 -3.42 -20.91
C GLU A 317 -18.01 -4.42 -19.73
N MET A 318 -17.59 -3.99 -18.54
CA MET A 318 -17.56 -4.83 -17.34
C MET A 318 -18.94 -4.97 -16.73
N LYS A 319 -19.29 -6.18 -16.26
CA LYS A 319 -20.57 -6.44 -15.59
C LYS A 319 -20.76 -5.55 -14.35
N ALA A 320 -19.68 -5.30 -13.61
CA ALA A 320 -19.68 -4.46 -12.41
C ALA A 320 -20.09 -2.99 -12.68
N ALA A 321 -19.96 -2.49 -13.91
CA ALA A 321 -20.32 -1.12 -14.26
C ALA A 321 -21.80 -0.80 -14.08
N GLN A 322 -22.68 -1.80 -14.16
CA GLN A 322 -24.12 -1.60 -13.96
C GLN A 322 -24.47 -1.18 -12.53
N ASN A 323 -23.60 -1.48 -11.56
CA ASN A 323 -23.83 -1.26 -10.13
C ASN A 323 -22.82 -0.28 -9.52
N ALA A 324 -22.12 0.51 -10.34
CA ALA A 324 -21.17 1.50 -9.86
C ALA A 324 -21.26 2.81 -10.63
N GLN A 325 -20.98 3.90 -9.93
CA GLN A 325 -20.75 5.19 -10.54
C GLN A 325 -19.29 5.30 -10.98
N PHE A 326 -19.09 5.74 -12.22
CA PHE A 326 -17.78 6.11 -12.75
C PHE A 326 -17.59 7.63 -12.64
N SER A 327 -16.47 8.05 -12.06
CA SER A 327 -15.96 9.42 -12.14
C SER A 327 -14.52 9.39 -12.64
N GLY A 328 -14.15 10.32 -13.51
CA GLY A 328 -12.79 10.40 -14.01
C GLY A 328 -12.40 11.81 -14.41
N GLU A 329 -11.17 12.20 -14.08
CA GLU A 329 -10.60 13.50 -14.44
C GLU A 329 -9.08 13.44 -14.53
N SER A 330 -8.50 14.39 -15.27
CA SER A 330 -7.06 14.57 -15.32
C SER A 330 -6.64 15.67 -14.36
N LEU A 331 -5.56 15.43 -13.61
CA LEU A 331 -5.05 16.36 -12.61
C LEU A 331 -3.58 16.66 -12.90
N ALA A 332 -3.26 17.91 -13.21
CA ALA A 332 -1.88 18.34 -13.35
C ALA A 332 -1.17 18.29 -11.98
N ALA A 333 -0.01 17.65 -11.91
CA ALA A 333 0.81 17.53 -10.72
C ALA A 333 2.28 17.82 -11.08
N ASP A 334 2.68 19.08 -10.88
CA ASP A 334 4.00 19.61 -11.26
C ASP A 334 4.34 19.34 -12.75
N LYS A 335 5.26 18.41 -13.03
CA LYS A 335 5.75 18.08 -14.38
C LYS A 335 4.97 16.98 -15.09
N LEU A 336 4.06 16.31 -14.40
CA LEU A 336 3.29 15.17 -14.91
C LEU A 336 1.79 15.44 -14.74
N CYS A 337 0.98 14.52 -15.24
CA CYS A 337 -0.46 14.56 -15.05
C CYS A 337 -0.99 13.21 -14.60
N ALA A 338 -1.88 13.20 -13.62
CA ALA A 338 -2.57 12.00 -13.18
C ALA A 338 -3.87 11.83 -13.97
N ALA A 339 -4.10 10.65 -14.55
CA ALA A 339 -5.45 10.20 -14.89
C ALA A 339 -6.04 9.55 -13.63
N VAL A 340 -7.08 10.16 -13.07
CA VAL A 340 -7.70 9.74 -11.82
C VAL A 340 -9.09 9.19 -12.13
N VAL A 341 -9.37 7.97 -11.69
CA VAL A 341 -10.67 7.31 -11.84
C VAL A 341 -11.14 6.83 -10.48
N THR A 342 -12.41 7.09 -10.18
CA THR A 342 -13.10 6.55 -9.01
C THR A 342 -14.31 5.74 -9.46
N LEU A 343 -14.35 4.49 -9.03
CA LEU A 343 -15.46 3.56 -9.22
C LEU A 343 -16.15 3.38 -7.87
N THR A 344 -17.34 3.95 -7.68
CA THR A 344 -18.05 3.90 -6.39
C THR A 344 -19.26 2.99 -6.49
N ALA A 345 -19.35 1.99 -5.61
CA ALA A 345 -20.49 1.08 -5.58
C ALA A 345 -21.78 1.85 -5.28
N ALA A 346 -22.87 1.49 -5.95
CA ALA A 346 -24.16 2.13 -5.73
C ALA A 346 -24.72 1.89 -4.30
N LYS A 347 -24.27 0.81 -3.65
CA LYS A 347 -24.67 0.39 -2.30
C LYS A 347 -23.52 -0.30 -1.57
N ALA A 348 -23.56 -0.24 -0.25
CA ALA A 348 -22.72 -1.01 0.66
C ALA A 348 -23.58 -2.10 1.32
N ASP A 349 -23.53 -3.32 0.79
CA ASP A 349 -24.34 -4.43 1.32
C ASP A 349 -23.66 -5.12 2.52
N ASN A 350 -22.33 -5.10 2.56
CA ASN A 350 -21.48 -5.65 3.62
C ASN A 350 -20.12 -4.93 3.64
N ALA A 351 -19.19 -5.37 4.48
CA ALA A 351 -17.85 -4.78 4.61
C ALA A 351 -16.93 -5.03 3.40
N GLY A 352 -17.34 -5.86 2.44
CA GLY A 352 -16.59 -6.19 1.23
C GLY A 352 -16.60 -5.08 0.18
N ASN A 353 -15.81 -5.27 -0.88
CA ASN A 353 -15.80 -4.38 -2.04
C ASN A 353 -15.87 -5.23 -3.33
N SER A 354 -17.08 -5.39 -3.86
CA SER A 354 -17.32 -6.18 -5.06
C SER A 354 -16.64 -5.61 -6.30
N LEU A 355 -16.38 -4.30 -6.35
CA LEU A 355 -15.67 -3.67 -7.46
C LEU A 355 -14.20 -4.08 -7.46
N LEU A 356 -13.56 -4.02 -6.29
CA LEU A 356 -12.20 -4.51 -6.13
C LEU A 356 -12.12 -6.02 -6.44
N SER A 357 -13.07 -6.82 -5.93
CA SER A 357 -13.10 -8.26 -6.22
C SER A 357 -13.16 -8.55 -7.72
N GLU A 358 -14.05 -7.90 -8.48
CA GLU A 358 -14.10 -8.09 -9.95
C GLU A 358 -12.79 -7.65 -10.62
N ILE A 359 -12.20 -6.51 -10.23
CA ILE A 359 -10.92 -6.04 -10.79
C ILE A 359 -9.80 -7.05 -10.53
N MET A 360 -9.72 -7.57 -9.30
CA MET A 360 -8.72 -8.55 -8.92
C MET A 360 -8.94 -9.90 -9.58
N ASP A 361 -10.19 -10.36 -9.73
CA ASP A 361 -10.51 -11.59 -10.44
C ASP A 361 -10.10 -11.50 -11.92
N ARG A 362 -10.36 -10.36 -12.57
CA ARG A 362 -9.93 -10.09 -13.95
C ARG A 362 -8.41 -10.03 -14.06
N TYR A 363 -7.73 -9.39 -13.12
CA TYR A 363 -6.28 -9.39 -13.06
C TYR A 363 -5.71 -10.80 -12.97
N MET A 364 -6.23 -11.63 -12.07
CA MET A 364 -5.81 -13.03 -11.90
C MET A 364 -6.09 -13.88 -13.15
N GLN A 365 -7.16 -13.57 -13.89
CA GLN A 365 -7.52 -14.20 -15.17
C GLN A 365 -6.72 -13.66 -16.36
N ARG A 366 -5.85 -12.67 -16.16
CA ARG A 366 -5.14 -11.93 -17.23
C ARG A 366 -6.09 -11.30 -18.26
N ASP A 367 -7.23 -10.82 -17.77
CA ASP A 367 -8.30 -10.20 -18.56
C ASP A 367 -8.71 -8.84 -17.97
N LEU A 368 -7.74 -8.10 -17.41
CA LEU A 368 -7.99 -6.76 -16.89
C LEU A 368 -7.89 -5.71 -18.01
N SER A 369 -8.95 -5.59 -18.81
CA SER A 369 -9.02 -4.58 -19.89
C SER A 369 -8.93 -3.14 -19.37
N LEU A 370 -9.37 -2.90 -18.13
CA LEU A 370 -9.43 -1.57 -17.51
C LEU A 370 -8.08 -0.83 -17.51
N LEU A 371 -6.97 -1.56 -17.40
CA LEU A 371 -5.61 -1.00 -17.30
C LEU A 371 -4.69 -1.47 -18.42
N ARG A 372 -5.23 -2.11 -19.46
CA ARG A 372 -4.45 -2.72 -20.54
C ARG A 372 -3.80 -1.63 -21.42
N ILE A 373 -2.48 -1.70 -21.54
CA ILE A 373 -1.65 -0.81 -22.38
C ILE A 373 -1.52 -1.45 -23.76
N GLY A 374 -1.92 -0.73 -24.80
CA GLY A 374 -1.97 -1.31 -26.15
C GLY A 374 -2.85 -2.57 -26.21
N THR A 375 -2.96 -3.20 -27.38
CA THR A 375 -3.75 -4.42 -27.68
C THR A 375 -5.26 -4.25 -27.77
N SER A 376 -5.71 -4.24 -29.03
CA SER A 376 -7.09 -4.43 -29.48
C SER A 376 -7.71 -5.72 -28.93
N LEU A 377 -9.00 -5.66 -28.59
CA LEU A 377 -9.90 -6.82 -28.70
C LEU A 377 -9.98 -7.33 -30.14
#